data_AF-A0A354Z8Z8-F1
#
_entry.id   AF-A0A354Z8Z8-F1
#
_cell.length_a   1.000
_cell.length_b   1.000
_cell.length_c   1.000
_cell.angle_alpha   90.00
_cell.angle_beta   90.00
_cell.angle_gamma   90.00
#
_symmetry.space_group_name_H-M   'P 1'
#
loop_
_entity.id
_entity.type
_entity.pdbx_description
1 polymer ?
#
loop_
_entity_poly.entity_id
_entity_poly.type
_entity_poly.pdbx_seq_one_letter_code
_entity_poly.pdbx_strand_id
1 'polypeptide(L)'
;MGMFERLKTVISSNINSLISKAEDPEKMLNQMIIDMNEQLIESKKAVAMAIADEKKLEREMIENKAKADEWEKKAMLAVRAGRDDLAKEALLRKQEFEGYTTQLSQQWEAQKQSVEKLKEALRQLQTKIEEANR
;
A
#
# COMPACT_ATOMS: atom_id res chain seq x y z
N MET A 1 -3.36 9.68 18.89
CA MET A 1 -3.46 8.34 19.51
C MET A 1 -4.33 7.46 18.62
N GLY A 2 -3.71 6.83 17.61
CA GLY A 2 -4.42 6.18 16.50
C GLY A 2 -4.97 4.79 16.84
N MET A 3 -5.89 4.29 16.00
CA MET A 3 -6.48 2.94 16.12
C MET A 3 -5.44 1.82 16.30
N PHE A 4 -4.23 2.02 15.78
CA PHE A 4 -3.09 1.11 15.94
C PHE A 4 -2.65 0.88 17.39
N GLU A 5 -2.69 1.91 18.24
CA GLU A 5 -2.36 1.77 19.68
C GLU A 5 -3.44 0.97 20.42
N ARG A 6 -4.71 1.09 20.01
CA ARG A 6 -5.80 0.27 20.55
C ARG A 6 -5.66 -1.19 20.14
N LEU A 7 -5.33 -1.44 18.86
CA LEU A 7 -5.00 -2.77 18.37
C LEU A 7 -3.83 -3.40 19.14
N LYS A 8 -2.76 -2.65 19.37
CA LYS A 8 -1.60 -3.11 20.16
C LYS A 8 -1.97 -3.42 21.61
N THR A 9 -2.81 -2.57 22.23
CA THR A 9 -3.29 -2.75 23.61
C THR A 9 -4.18 -4.00 23.76
N VAL A 10 -4.98 -4.31 22.73
CA VAL A 10 -5.78 -5.55 22.65
C VAL A 10 -4.87 -6.78 22.44
N ILE A 11 -3.78 -6.62 21.67
CA ILE A 11 -2.82 -7.68 21.34
C ILE A 11 -1.92 -8.06 22.53
N SER A 12 -1.55 -7.10 23.38
CA SER A 12 -0.63 -7.32 24.50
C SER A 12 -1.38 -7.62 25.79
N SER A 13 -1.62 -8.91 26.05
CA SER A 13 -1.58 -9.50 27.40
C SER A 13 -2.65 -9.10 28.44
N ASN A 14 -3.60 -8.20 28.15
CA ASN A 14 -4.61 -7.82 29.15
C ASN A 14 -5.92 -8.62 29.12
N ILE A 15 -6.07 -9.56 28.18
CA ILE A 15 -7.28 -10.40 28.09
C ILE A 15 -7.48 -11.20 29.39
N ASN A 16 -6.42 -11.78 29.97
CA ASN A 16 -6.51 -12.51 31.25
C ASN A 16 -6.79 -11.61 32.46
N SER A 17 -6.30 -10.36 32.46
CA SER A 17 -6.49 -9.44 33.59
C SER A 17 -7.84 -8.72 33.57
N LEU A 18 -8.46 -8.55 32.41
CA LEU A 18 -9.78 -7.93 32.26
C LEU A 18 -10.90 -8.95 32.49
N ILE A 19 -10.72 -10.20 32.03
CA ILE A 19 -11.66 -11.31 32.26
C ILE A 19 -11.79 -11.65 33.75
N SER A 20 -10.70 -11.59 34.52
CA SER A 20 -10.72 -11.89 35.97
C SER A 20 -11.39 -10.84 36.85
N LYS A 21 -11.74 -9.67 36.30
CA LYS A 21 -12.40 -8.56 37.03
C LYS A 21 -13.79 -8.19 36.49
N ALA A 22 -14.24 -8.86 35.43
CA ALA A 22 -15.54 -8.63 34.83
C ALA A 22 -16.63 -9.45 35.55
N GLU A 23 -17.78 -8.84 35.83
CA GLU A 23 -18.96 -9.54 36.37
C GLU A 23 -19.49 -10.62 35.42
N ASP A 24 -19.29 -10.46 34.10
CA ASP A 24 -19.77 -11.38 33.08
C ASP A 24 -18.76 -11.50 31.90
N PRO A 25 -17.69 -12.30 32.07
CA PRO A 25 -16.57 -12.35 31.13
C PRO A 25 -16.94 -12.91 29.75
N GLU A 26 -17.93 -13.80 29.66
CA GLU A 26 -18.42 -14.32 28.36
C GLU A 26 -19.05 -13.21 27.52
N LYS A 27 -19.86 -12.35 28.14
CA LYS A 27 -20.52 -11.23 27.45
C LYS A 27 -19.51 -10.19 26.97
N MET A 28 -18.49 -9.89 27.79
CA MET A 28 -17.42 -8.97 27.40
C MET A 28 -16.56 -9.53 26.25
N LEU A 29 -16.25 -10.83 26.27
CA LEU A 29 -15.53 -11.49 25.18
C LEU A 29 -16.32 -11.45 23.88
N ASN A 30 -17.62 -11.77 23.93
CA ASN A 30 -18.50 -11.71 22.76
C ASN A 30 -18.57 -10.30 22.16
N GLN A 31 -18.70 -9.26 22.99
CA GLN A 31 -18.69 -7.88 22.51
C GLN A 31 -17.35 -7.50 21.86
N MET A 32 -16.24 -7.94 22.46
CA MET A 32 -14.90 -7.69 21.92
C MET A 32 -14.70 -8.37 20.56
N ILE A 33 -15.23 -9.58 20.36
CA ILE A 33 -15.22 -10.28 19.08
C ILE A 33 -16.03 -9.52 18.03
N ILE A 34 -17.18 -8.96 18.39
CA ILE A 34 -18.00 -8.14 17.49
C ILE A 34 -17.22 -6.89 17.05
N ASP A 35 -16.67 -6.15 18.02
CA ASP A 35 -15.90 -4.93 17.75
C ASP A 35 -14.66 -5.23 16.88
N MET A 36 -13.98 -6.36 17.12
CA MET A 36 -12.83 -6.80 16.32
C MET A 36 -13.24 -7.18 14.89
N ASN A 37 -14.40 -7.80 14.69
CA ASN A 37 -14.93 -8.10 13.37
C ASN A 37 -15.30 -6.83 12.58
N GLU A 38 -15.89 -5.82 13.24
CA GLU A 38 -16.16 -4.52 12.61
C GLU A 38 -14.86 -3.83 12.20
N GLN A 39 -13.86 -3.79 13.10
CA GLN A 39 -12.53 -3.26 12.79
C GLN A 39 -11.83 -4.00 11.66
N LEU A 40 -12.03 -5.32 11.56
CA LEU A 40 -11.50 -6.13 10.48
C LEU A 40 -12.08 -5.72 9.12
N ILE A 41 -13.39 -5.44 9.07
CA ILE A 41 -14.05 -4.98 7.84
C ILE A 41 -13.51 -3.61 7.41
N GLU A 42 -13.40 -2.67 8.34
CA GLU A 42 -12.83 -1.34 8.05
C GLU A 42 -11.36 -1.43 7.63
N SER A 43 -10.57 -2.27 8.30
CA SER A 43 -9.17 -2.50 7.92
C SER A 43 -9.05 -3.11 6.52
N LYS A 44 -9.92 -4.07 6.16
CA LYS A 44 -9.99 -4.63 4.80
C LYS A 44 -10.24 -3.55 3.74
N LYS A 45 -11.18 -2.63 4.00
CA LYS A 45 -11.46 -1.51 3.08
C LYS A 45 -10.23 -0.60 2.93
N ALA A 46 -9.58 -0.25 4.04
CA ALA A 46 -8.37 0.57 4.02
C ALA A 46 -7.23 -0.09 3.24
N VAL A 47 -6.99 -1.40 3.44
CA VAL A 47 -6.00 -2.16 2.68
C VAL A 47 -6.37 -2.19 1.19
N ALA A 48 -7.65 -2.37 0.84
CA ALA A 48 -8.10 -2.37 -0.54
C ALA A 48 -7.87 -1.02 -1.24
N MET A 49 -8.13 0.10 -0.55
CA MET A 49 -7.81 1.44 -1.05
C MET A 49 -6.30 1.62 -1.25
N ALA A 50 -5.49 1.19 -0.29
CA ALA A 50 -4.03 1.28 -0.39
C ALA A 50 -3.46 0.46 -1.58
N ILE A 51 -4.03 -0.72 -1.86
CA ILE A 51 -3.71 -1.53 -3.03
C ILE A 51 -4.13 -0.82 -4.33
N ALA A 52 -5.29 -0.16 -4.34
CA ALA A 52 -5.74 0.60 -5.50
C ALA A 52 -4.79 1.76 -5.81
N ASP A 53 -4.33 2.47 -4.78
CA ASP A 53 -3.35 3.55 -4.90
C ASP A 53 -1.98 3.03 -5.39
N GLU A 54 -1.52 1.88 -4.87
CA GLU A 54 -0.31 1.20 -5.36
C GLU A 54 -0.42 0.91 -6.86
N LYS A 55 -1.53 0.31 -7.31
CA LYS A 55 -1.74 0.00 -8.73
C LYS A 55 -1.85 1.25 -9.60
N LYS A 56 -2.39 2.34 -9.05
CA LYS A 56 -2.44 3.62 -9.77
C LYS A 56 -1.03 4.17 -10.00
N LEU A 57 -0.19 4.18 -8.97
CA LEU A 57 1.22 4.58 -9.09
C LEU A 57 1.99 3.69 -10.07
N GLU A 58 1.75 2.37 -10.04
CA GLU A 58 2.36 1.43 -10.98
C GLU A 58 2.00 1.76 -12.44
N ARG A 59 0.72 2.04 -12.71
CA ARG A 59 0.26 2.43 -14.05
C ARG A 59 0.89 3.74 -14.51
N GLU A 60 0.89 4.76 -13.66
CA GLU A 60 1.51 6.05 -13.98
C GLU A 60 3.01 5.89 -14.27
N MET A 61 3.72 5.06 -13.50
CA MET A 61 5.13 4.74 -13.73
C MET A 61 5.32 4.08 -15.10
N ILE A 62 4.52 3.07 -15.44
CA ILE A 62 4.59 2.35 -16.72
C ILE A 62 4.30 3.29 -17.89
N GLU A 63 3.30 4.17 -17.77
CA GLU A 63 2.98 5.15 -18.81
C GLU A 63 4.11 6.16 -19.05
N ASN A 64 4.75 6.65 -17.98
CA ASN A 64 5.90 7.56 -18.11
C ASN A 64 7.11 6.85 -18.74
N LYS A 65 7.35 5.58 -18.38
CA LYS A 65 8.38 4.77 -19.00
C LYS A 65 8.12 4.57 -20.50
N ALA A 66 6.88 4.27 -20.87
CA ALA A 66 6.50 4.13 -22.29
C ALA A 66 6.73 5.45 -23.07
N LYS A 67 6.42 6.60 -22.47
CA LYS A 67 6.71 7.92 -23.07
C LYS A 67 8.21 8.15 -23.25
N ALA A 68 9.05 7.77 -22.28
CA ALA A 68 10.50 7.84 -22.41
C ALA A 68 11.00 6.99 -23.60
N ASP A 69 10.51 5.75 -23.72
CA ASP A 69 10.86 4.85 -24.82
C ASP A 69 10.40 5.41 -26.19
N GLU A 70 9.24 6.09 -26.25
CA GLU A 70 8.78 6.76 -27.46
C GLU A 70 9.68 7.94 -27.85
N TRP A 71 10.11 8.75 -26.89
CA TRP A 71 11.03 9.86 -27.14
C TRP A 71 12.42 9.36 -27.56
N GLU A 72 12.87 8.25 -27.02
CA GLU A 72 14.09 7.57 -27.48
C GLU A 72 13.98 7.16 -28.96
N LYS A 73 12.87 6.54 -29.34
CA LYS A 73 12.62 6.16 -30.75
C LYS A 73 12.60 7.39 -31.66
N LYS A 74 11.97 8.49 -31.24
CA LYS A 74 11.97 9.76 -31.99
C LYS A 74 13.37 10.34 -32.12
N ALA A 75 14.19 10.30 -31.06
CA ALA A 75 15.57 10.74 -31.10
C ALA A 75 16.39 9.92 -32.11
N MET A 76 16.27 8.58 -32.07
CA MET A 76 16.95 7.69 -33.02
C MET A 76 16.56 7.99 -34.48
N LEU A 77 15.28 8.25 -34.75
CA LEU A 77 14.81 8.63 -36.09
C LEU A 77 15.37 9.99 -36.53
N ALA A 78 15.41 10.97 -35.63
CA ALA A 78 15.97 12.29 -35.91
C ALA A 78 17.48 12.22 -36.24
N VAL A 79 18.25 11.43 -35.49
CA VAL A 79 19.68 11.17 -35.78
C VAL A 79 19.84 10.53 -37.15
N ARG A 80 19.05 9.50 -37.48
CA ARG A 80 19.10 8.85 -38.80
C ARG A 80 18.75 9.80 -39.95
N ALA A 81 17.91 10.80 -39.68
CA ALA A 81 17.55 11.85 -40.63
C ALA A 81 18.54 13.02 -40.68
N GLY A 82 19.64 12.98 -39.93
CA GLY A 82 20.64 14.06 -39.85
C GLY A 82 20.11 15.33 -39.17
N ARG A 83 19.06 15.21 -38.36
CA ARG A 83 18.43 16.33 -37.65
C ARG A 83 18.84 16.34 -36.19
N ASP A 84 20.08 16.73 -35.93
CA ASP A 84 20.69 16.68 -34.60
C ASP A 84 19.98 17.56 -33.57
N ASP A 85 19.42 18.70 -33.98
CA ASP A 85 18.67 19.59 -33.09
C ASP A 85 17.39 18.91 -32.56
N LEU A 86 16.63 18.25 -33.43
CA LEU A 86 15.43 17.48 -33.04
C LEU A 86 15.80 16.25 -32.21
N ALA A 87 16.94 15.63 -32.47
CA ALA A 87 17.43 14.52 -31.67
C ALA A 87 17.75 14.96 -30.23
N LYS A 88 18.40 16.12 -30.06
CA LYS A 88 18.68 16.71 -28.74
C LYS A 88 17.40 17.03 -27.99
N GLU A 89 16.42 17.68 -28.64
CA GLU A 89 15.13 17.97 -28.02
C GLU A 89 14.39 16.70 -27.58
N ALA A 90 14.38 15.67 -28.43
CA ALA A 90 13.78 14.38 -28.08
C ALA A 90 14.49 13.70 -26.90
N LEU A 91 15.83 13.77 -26.82
CA LEU A 91 16.59 13.24 -25.69
C LEU A 91 16.33 14.01 -24.39
N LEU A 92 16.16 15.34 -24.44
CA LEU A 92 15.77 16.12 -23.27
C LEU A 92 14.40 15.68 -22.74
N ARG A 93 13.42 15.48 -23.62
CA ARG A 93 12.11 14.94 -23.23
C ARG A 93 12.19 13.53 -22.67
N LYS A 94 13.00 12.65 -23.29
CA LYS A 94 13.27 11.32 -22.74
C LYS A 94 13.77 11.43 -21.29
N GLN A 95 14.77 12.26 -21.05
CA GLN A 95 15.37 12.44 -19.73
C GLN A 95 14.35 12.96 -18.68
N GLU A 96 13.46 13.87 -19.07
CA GLU A 96 12.36 14.33 -18.20
C GLU A 96 11.47 13.15 -17.78
N PHE A 97 11.02 12.33 -18.73
CA PHE A 97 10.15 11.17 -18.46
C PHE A 97 10.86 10.05 -17.69
N GLU A 98 12.16 9.83 -17.91
CA GLU A 98 12.98 8.93 -17.10
C GLU A 98 13.11 9.42 -15.65
N GLY A 99 13.26 10.73 -15.47
CA GLY A 99 13.25 11.36 -14.15
C GLY A 99 11.92 11.11 -13.41
N TYR A 100 10.78 11.34 -14.07
CA TYR A 100 9.46 11.05 -13.50
C TYR A 100 9.27 9.56 -13.19
N THR A 101 9.72 8.68 -14.10
CA THR A 101 9.66 7.23 -13.88
C THR A 101 10.45 6.82 -12.64
N THR A 102 11.63 7.40 -12.44
CA THR A 102 12.46 7.13 -11.26
C THR A 102 11.78 7.58 -9.97
N GLN A 103 11.19 8.77 -9.96
CA GLN A 103 10.46 9.29 -8.81
C GLN A 103 9.23 8.43 -8.48
N LEU A 104 8.43 8.09 -9.50
CA LEU A 104 7.25 7.24 -9.35
C LEU A 104 7.63 5.83 -8.88
N SER A 105 8.76 5.28 -9.35
CA SER A 105 9.25 3.98 -8.91
C SER A 105 9.59 3.97 -7.42
N GLN A 106 10.22 5.02 -6.90
CA GLN A 106 10.50 5.14 -5.46
C GLN A 106 9.22 5.25 -4.63
N GLN A 107 8.23 6.03 -5.10
CA GLN A 107 6.93 6.17 -4.43
C GLN A 107 6.16 4.84 -4.45
N TRP A 108 6.14 4.15 -5.58
CA TRP A 108 5.49 2.85 -5.73
C TRP A 108 6.11 1.81 -4.80
N GLU A 109 7.44 1.73 -4.73
CA GLU A 109 8.13 0.78 -3.86
C GLU A 109 7.82 1.05 -2.38
N ALA A 110 7.80 2.32 -1.96
CA ALA A 110 7.40 2.68 -0.60
C ALA A 110 5.94 2.31 -0.31
N GLN A 111 5.02 2.58 -1.25
CA GLN A 111 3.60 2.24 -1.11
C GLN A 111 3.39 0.73 -1.06
N LYS A 112 4.07 -0.03 -1.92
CA LYS A 112 4.04 -1.49 -1.95
C LYS A 112 4.48 -2.09 -0.61
N GLN A 113 5.58 -1.59 -0.04
CA GLN A 113 6.02 -2.03 1.29
C GLN A 113 4.99 -1.72 2.39
N SER A 114 4.31 -0.58 2.31
CA SER A 114 3.22 -0.23 3.22
C SER A 114 2.03 -1.19 3.07
N VAL A 115 1.63 -1.47 1.83
CA VAL A 115 0.54 -2.40 1.51
C VAL A 115 0.84 -3.81 2.02
N GLU A 116 2.05 -4.32 1.84
CA GLU A 116 2.44 -5.64 2.34
C GLU A 116 2.36 -5.72 3.87
N LYS A 117 2.82 -4.69 4.59
CA LYS A 117 2.67 -4.61 6.06
C LYS A 117 1.21 -4.58 6.49
N LEU A 118 0.35 -3.85 5.76
CA LEU A 118 -1.08 -3.80 6.03
C LEU A 118 -1.76 -5.16 5.81
N LYS A 119 -1.40 -5.88 4.74
CA LYS A 119 -1.89 -7.25 4.48
C LYS A 119 -1.47 -8.20 5.59
N GLU A 120 -0.23 -8.12 6.05
CA GLU A 120 0.27 -8.97 7.14
C GLU A 120 -0.47 -8.68 8.46
N ALA A 121 -0.60 -7.40 8.83
CA ALA A 121 -1.35 -7.00 10.03
C ALA A 121 -2.82 -7.45 9.98
N LEU A 122 -3.45 -7.37 8.80
CA LEU A 122 -4.80 -7.86 8.59
C LEU A 122 -4.91 -9.37 8.82
N ARG A 123 -3.96 -10.14 8.30
CA ARG A 123 -3.91 -11.60 8.50
C ARG A 123 -3.76 -11.95 9.98
N GLN A 124 -2.88 -11.25 10.69
CA GLN A 124 -2.71 -11.45 12.14
C GLN A 124 -3.98 -11.14 12.92
N LEU A 125 -4.71 -10.07 12.56
CA LEU A 125 -5.99 -9.73 13.17
C LEU A 125 -7.02 -10.83 12.92
N GLN A 126 -7.10 -11.38 11.70
CA GLN A 126 -8.00 -12.49 11.37
C GLN A 126 -7.69 -13.72 12.23
N THR A 127 -6.43 -14.14 12.33
CA THR A 127 -6.03 -15.29 13.15
C THR A 127 -6.40 -15.09 14.62
N LYS A 128 -6.18 -13.90 15.18
CA LYS A 128 -6.57 -13.61 16.57
C LYS A 128 -8.08 -13.66 16.82
N ILE A 129 -8.88 -13.21 15.86
CA ILE A 129 -10.35 -13.31 15.94
C ILE A 129 -10.78 -14.77 15.89
N GLU A 130 -10.16 -15.58 15.03
CA GLU A 130 -10.44 -17.02 14.95
C GLU A 130 -10.04 -17.76 16.23
N GLU A 131 -8.90 -17.41 16.85
CA GLU A 131 -8.47 -17.94 18.14
C GLU A 131 -9.42 -17.55 19.28
N ALA A 132 -9.91 -16.31 19.31
CA ALA A 132 -10.86 -15.85 20.32
C ALA A 132 -12.26 -16.46 20.19
N ASN A 133 -12.61 -16.98 19.01
CA ASN A 133 -13.87 -17.68 18.74
C ASN A 133 -13.83 -19.18 19.08
N ARG A 134 -12.65 -19.75 19.40
CA ARG A 134 -12.48 -21.15 19.81
C ARG A 134 -12.55 -21.31 21.32
#